data_AF-A0A8T9DFN5-F1
#
_entry.id   AF-A0A8T9DFN5-F1
#
_cell.length_a   1.000
_cell.length_b   1.000
_cell.length_c   1.000
_cell.angle_alpha   90.00
_cell.angle_beta   90.00
_cell.angle_gamma   90.00
#
_symmetry.space_group_name_H-M   'P 1'
#
loop_
_entity.id
_entity.type
_entity.pdbx_description
1 polymer ?
#
loop_
_entity_poly.entity_id
_entity_poly.type
_entity_poly.pdbx_seq_one_letter_code
_entity_poly.pdbx_strand_id
1 'polypeptide(L)'
;MADKDQSDLLSPVSDLGFARLLLAELHDDLPSKVARFRQLSDLSNALGSSGTMLPGGETTYAAWIEARASFVHGNFIATVLLCQGLAEHMLAAHLALGINGEKLPDRISFQETLRRCVSRNVITQNDSDDLRRLMDLRNPLSHYRSIDDPSNLSRRVLNTMSPADDHLQKDASFAISMAVRLLALPVFRLGD
;
A
#
# COMPACT_ATOMS: atom_id res chain seq x y z
N MET A 1 36.11 -3.41 -26.77
CA MET A 1 35.66 -2.09 -27.24
C MET A 1 34.46 -2.26 -28.17
N ALA A 2 33.34 -2.80 -27.67
CA ALA A 2 32.15 -3.06 -28.48
C ALA A 2 30.87 -3.02 -27.61
N ASP A 3 30.78 -2.06 -26.69
CA ASP A 3 29.67 -2.00 -25.72
C ASP A 3 29.22 -0.56 -25.38
N LYS A 4 29.72 0.45 -26.12
CA LYS A 4 29.30 1.85 -25.96
C LYS A 4 28.42 2.38 -27.09
N ASP A 5 28.30 1.65 -28.18
CA ASP A 5 27.54 2.11 -29.37
C ASP A 5 26.07 1.67 -29.39
N GLN A 6 25.64 0.85 -28.42
CA GLN A 6 24.26 0.36 -28.38
C GLN A 6 23.32 1.23 -27.51
N SER A 7 23.87 2.15 -26.71
CA SER A 7 23.10 3.01 -25.80
C SER A 7 22.38 4.18 -26.50
N ASP A 8 22.83 4.59 -27.69
CA ASP A 8 22.28 5.75 -28.42
C ASP A 8 21.25 5.38 -29.50
N LEU A 9 20.94 4.09 -29.67
CA LEU A 9 20.11 3.63 -30.80
C LEU A 9 18.61 3.96 -30.66
N LEU A 10 18.12 4.38 -29.49
CA LEU A 10 16.68 4.50 -29.22
C LEU A 10 16.21 5.83 -28.58
N SER A 11 17.11 6.76 -28.22
CA SER A 11 16.70 8.09 -27.72
C SER A 11 17.65 9.19 -28.20
N PRO A 12 17.17 10.29 -28.79
CA PRO A 12 17.99 11.44 -29.17
C PRO A 12 18.42 12.29 -27.96
N VAL A 13 18.07 11.88 -26.74
CA VAL A 13 18.29 12.62 -25.50
C VAL A 13 19.56 12.10 -24.83
N SER A 14 20.55 12.99 -24.65
CA SER A 14 21.75 12.68 -23.86
C SER A 14 21.41 12.37 -22.39
N ASP A 15 22.29 11.68 -21.68
CA ASP A 15 22.16 11.45 -20.23
C ASP A 15 21.88 12.75 -19.44
N LEU A 16 22.52 13.86 -19.83
CA LEU A 16 22.26 15.18 -19.25
C LEU A 16 20.84 15.67 -19.52
N GLY A 17 20.29 15.36 -20.69
CA GLY A 17 18.89 15.61 -21.03
C GLY A 17 17.94 14.80 -20.14
N PHE A 18 18.21 13.50 -19.94
CA PHE A 18 17.43 12.67 -19.03
C PHE A 18 17.51 13.16 -17.57
N ALA A 19 18.70 13.54 -17.10
CA ALA A 19 18.87 14.10 -15.77
C ALA A 19 18.04 15.38 -15.57
N ARG A 20 17.96 16.25 -16.60
CA ARG A 20 17.10 17.45 -16.56
C ARG A 20 15.62 17.11 -16.47
N LEU A 21 15.17 16.10 -17.22
CA LEU A 21 13.78 15.63 -17.16
C LEU A 21 13.43 15.12 -15.76
N LEU A 22 14.28 14.28 -15.17
CA LEU A 22 14.10 13.76 -13.81
C LEU A 22 14.06 14.89 -12.77
N LEU A 23 14.91 15.91 -12.91
CA LEU A 23 14.91 17.07 -12.02
C LEU A 23 13.64 17.91 -12.17
N ALA A 24 13.12 18.07 -13.39
CA ALA A 24 11.88 18.78 -13.64
C ALA A 24 10.68 18.03 -13.03
N GLU A 25 10.56 16.72 -13.29
CA GLU A 25 9.54 15.86 -12.68
C GLU A 25 9.58 15.89 -11.16
N LEU A 26 10.80 15.86 -10.58
CA LEU A 26 10.98 15.99 -9.14
C LEU A 26 10.53 17.35 -8.63
N HIS A 27 10.96 18.44 -9.28
CA HIS A 27 10.67 19.81 -8.87
C HIS A 27 9.17 20.10 -8.86
N ASP A 28 8.46 19.69 -9.92
CA ASP A 28 7.06 20.05 -10.11
C ASP A 28 6.12 19.38 -9.09
N ASP A 29 6.42 18.14 -8.66
CA ASP A 29 5.67 17.42 -7.61
C ASP A 29 6.28 17.59 -6.21
N LEU A 30 7.41 18.30 -6.05
CA LEU A 30 8.13 18.38 -4.78
C LEU A 30 7.25 18.85 -3.60
N PRO A 31 6.41 19.91 -3.72
CA PRO A 31 5.55 20.34 -2.62
C PRO A 31 4.59 19.23 -2.17
N SER A 32 4.02 18.50 -3.13
CA SER A 32 3.08 17.41 -2.87
C SER A 32 3.79 16.17 -2.30
N LYS A 33 5.00 15.84 -2.76
CA LYS A 33 5.84 14.80 -2.13
C LYS A 33 6.13 15.13 -0.67
N VAL A 34 6.49 16.39 -0.37
CA VAL A 34 6.73 16.84 1.00
C VAL A 34 5.47 16.72 1.85
N ALA A 35 4.30 17.10 1.32
CA ALA A 35 3.04 16.97 2.05
C ALA A 35 2.70 15.49 2.37
N ARG A 36 2.83 14.60 1.39
CA ARG A 36 2.61 13.15 1.58
C ARG A 36 3.64 12.53 2.53
N PHE A 37 4.90 12.96 2.45
CA PHE A 37 5.93 12.51 3.38
C PHE A 37 5.62 12.94 4.82
N ARG A 38 5.20 14.19 5.04
CA ARG A 38 4.75 14.67 6.36
C ARG A 38 3.59 13.83 6.89
N GLN A 39 2.55 13.60 6.08
CA GLN A 39 1.43 12.74 6.46
C GLN A 39 1.91 11.34 6.88
N LEU A 40 2.81 10.73 6.11
CA LEU A 40 3.36 9.40 6.43
C LEU A 40 4.18 9.42 7.72
N SER A 41 5.00 10.46 7.95
CA SER A 41 5.76 10.64 9.18
C SER A 41 4.84 10.79 10.39
N ASP A 42 3.78 11.61 10.27
CA ASP A 42 2.81 11.84 11.34
C ASP A 42 2.07 10.54 11.71
N LEU A 43 1.65 9.76 10.70
CA LEU A 43 1.07 8.44 10.91
C LEU A 43 2.05 7.49 11.60
N SER A 44 3.31 7.47 11.14
CA SER A 44 4.35 6.56 11.63
C SER A 44 4.73 6.80 13.09
N ASN A 45 4.39 7.95 13.68
CA ASN A 45 4.55 8.18 15.11
C ASN A 45 3.77 7.15 15.96
N ALA A 46 2.67 6.59 15.43
CA ALA A 46 1.92 5.51 16.08
C ALA A 46 2.70 4.20 16.19
N LEU A 47 3.74 4.01 15.37
CA LEU A 47 4.66 2.87 15.46
C LEU A 47 5.65 3.02 16.63
N GLY A 48 5.61 4.11 17.41
CA GLY A 48 6.45 4.28 18.61
C GLY A 48 7.95 4.06 18.38
N SER A 49 8.69 3.84 19.47
CA SER A 49 10.14 3.61 19.43
C SER A 49 10.54 2.13 19.35
N SER A 50 9.64 1.25 19.80
CA SER A 50 9.82 -0.19 19.76
C SER A 50 9.69 -0.71 18.32
N GLY A 51 10.48 -1.72 17.97
CA GLY A 51 10.40 -2.36 16.66
C GLY A 51 9.01 -2.97 16.40
N THR A 52 8.68 -3.17 15.13
CA THR A 52 7.46 -3.89 14.72
C THR A 52 7.85 -5.18 14.02
N MET A 53 7.27 -6.29 14.46
CA MET A 53 7.38 -7.58 13.82
C MET A 53 6.56 -7.58 12.53
N LEU A 54 7.18 -8.06 11.45
CA LEU A 54 6.55 -8.25 10.15
C LEU A 54 6.39 -9.76 9.90
N PRO A 55 5.36 -10.40 10.46
CA PRO A 55 5.05 -11.78 10.12
C PRO A 55 4.74 -11.84 8.62
N GLY A 56 5.34 -12.78 7.90
CA GLY A 56 5.31 -12.83 6.43
C GLY A 56 6.65 -12.49 5.77
N GLY A 57 7.64 -12.10 6.58
CA GLY A 57 9.05 -12.03 6.19
C GLY A 57 9.32 -11.00 5.09
N GLU A 58 10.12 -11.40 4.11
CA GLU A 58 10.61 -10.56 3.03
C GLU A 58 9.48 -9.95 2.21
N THR A 59 8.37 -10.68 2.02
CA THR A 59 7.22 -10.20 1.24
C THR A 59 6.57 -9.01 1.93
N THR A 60 6.31 -9.13 3.24
CA THR A 60 5.72 -8.03 4.03
C THR A 60 6.68 -6.86 4.19
N TYR A 61 7.98 -7.13 4.33
CA TYR A 61 8.98 -6.07 4.40
C TYR A 61 9.10 -5.29 3.09
N ALA A 62 9.20 -5.96 1.95
CA ALA A 62 9.23 -5.33 0.64
C ALA A 62 7.96 -4.52 0.38
N ALA A 63 6.78 -5.11 0.62
CA ALA A 63 5.51 -4.43 0.47
C ALA A 63 5.42 -3.15 1.31
N TRP A 64 5.91 -3.17 2.54
CA TRP A 64 5.94 -1.98 3.40
C TRP A 64 6.86 -0.88 2.88
N ILE A 65 8.09 -1.22 2.49
CA ILE A 65 9.06 -0.26 1.95
C ILE A 65 8.53 0.35 0.64
N GLU A 66 8.02 -0.48 -0.26
CA GLU A 66 7.48 -0.04 -1.54
C GLU A 66 6.20 0.78 -1.38
N ALA A 67 5.31 0.43 -0.43
CA ALA A 67 4.07 1.18 -0.18
C ALA A 67 4.37 2.62 0.26
N ARG A 68 5.34 2.79 1.18
CA ARG A 68 5.80 4.09 1.65
C ARG A 68 6.39 4.92 0.52
N ALA A 69 7.31 4.34 -0.25
CA ALA A 69 7.93 5.02 -1.38
C ALA A 69 6.87 5.43 -2.42
N SER A 70 5.98 4.50 -2.77
CA SER A 70 4.88 4.73 -3.71
C SER A 70 3.95 5.85 -3.26
N PHE A 71 3.59 5.87 -1.98
CA PHE A 71 2.71 6.90 -1.43
C PHE A 71 3.34 8.30 -1.54
N VAL A 72 4.61 8.43 -1.14
CA VAL A 72 5.34 9.69 -1.25
C VAL A 72 5.44 10.14 -2.70
N HIS A 73 5.66 9.21 -3.63
CA HIS A 73 5.82 9.52 -5.05
C HIS A 73 4.51 9.75 -5.82
N GLY A 74 3.34 9.57 -5.19
CA GLY A 74 2.05 9.73 -5.85
C GLY A 74 1.59 8.50 -6.65
N ASN A 75 2.26 7.36 -6.49
CA ASN A 75 1.88 6.09 -7.12
C ASN A 75 0.71 5.44 -6.36
N PHE A 76 -0.44 6.10 -6.33
CA PHE A 76 -1.56 5.79 -5.43
C PHE A 76 -2.16 4.41 -5.64
N ILE A 77 -2.29 3.96 -6.89
CA ILE A 77 -2.76 2.59 -7.19
C ILE A 77 -1.79 1.58 -6.57
N ALA A 78 -0.49 1.75 -6.78
CA ALA A 78 0.52 0.88 -6.19
C ALA A 78 0.44 0.89 -4.66
N THR A 79 0.27 2.05 -4.02
CA THR A 79 0.07 2.15 -2.57
C THR A 79 -1.10 1.29 -2.09
N VAL A 80 -2.27 1.38 -2.73
CA VAL A 80 -3.45 0.58 -2.35
C VAL A 80 -3.17 -0.92 -2.49
N LEU A 81 -2.57 -1.34 -3.62
CA LEU A 81 -2.25 -2.75 -3.86
C LEU A 81 -1.23 -3.31 -2.86
N LEU A 82 -0.16 -2.56 -2.58
CA LEU A 82 0.90 -2.97 -1.67
C LEU A 82 0.39 -3.01 -0.21
N CYS A 83 -0.44 -2.05 0.21
CA CYS A 83 -1.04 -2.07 1.55
C CYS A 83 -2.00 -3.26 1.73
N GLN A 84 -2.79 -3.59 0.71
CA GLN A 84 -3.65 -4.78 0.73
C GLN A 84 -2.81 -6.07 0.83
N GLY A 85 -1.78 -6.20 -0.01
CA GLY A 85 -0.86 -7.34 0.02
C GLY A 85 -0.13 -7.50 1.36
N LEU A 86 0.34 -6.39 1.93
CA LEU A 86 0.94 -6.34 3.26
C LEU A 86 -0.03 -6.88 4.32
N ALA A 87 -1.26 -6.36 4.36
CA ALA A 87 -2.25 -6.77 5.36
C ALA A 87 -2.62 -8.25 5.25
N GLU A 88 -2.80 -8.75 4.02
CA GLU A 88 -3.07 -10.17 3.75
C GLU A 88 -1.97 -11.08 4.28
N HIS A 89 -0.71 -10.78 3.92
CA HIS A 89 0.42 -11.62 4.32
C HIS A 89 0.69 -11.52 5.82
N MET A 90 0.60 -10.32 6.41
CA MET A 90 0.80 -10.13 7.84
C MET A 90 -0.19 -10.94 8.68
N LEU A 91 -1.47 -10.81 8.37
CA LEU A 91 -2.51 -11.48 9.15
C LEU A 91 -2.49 -13.00 8.94
N ALA A 92 -2.30 -13.47 7.71
CA ALA A 92 -2.19 -14.90 7.43
C ALA A 92 -0.95 -15.51 8.10
N ALA A 93 0.21 -14.86 7.98
CA ALA A 93 1.44 -15.35 8.62
C ALA A 93 1.33 -15.33 10.15
N HIS A 94 0.68 -14.34 10.74
CA HIS A 94 0.42 -14.31 12.18
C HIS A 94 -0.46 -15.48 12.63
N LEU A 95 -1.52 -15.81 11.88
CA LEU A 95 -2.35 -16.97 12.18
C LEU A 95 -1.58 -18.28 12.08
N ALA A 96 -0.65 -18.40 11.12
CA ALA A 96 0.15 -19.61 10.91
C ALA A 96 1.29 -19.76 11.94
N LEU A 97 1.98 -18.67 12.29
CA LEU A 97 3.21 -18.67 13.09
C LEU A 97 3.02 -18.28 14.56
N GLY A 98 1.83 -17.80 14.95
CA GLY A 98 1.55 -17.37 16.31
C GLY A 98 1.62 -18.49 17.35
N ILE A 99 1.55 -18.13 18.63
CA ILE A 99 1.66 -19.04 19.80
C ILE A 99 0.64 -20.20 19.75
N ASN A 100 -0.46 -20.04 19.01
CA ASN A 100 -1.45 -21.08 18.69
C ASN A 100 -1.63 -21.24 17.17
N GLY A 101 -0.52 -21.33 16.46
CA GLY A 101 -0.47 -21.41 15.00
C GLY A 101 -1.44 -22.44 14.43
N GLU A 102 -2.27 -22.03 13.48
CA GLU A 102 -3.18 -22.94 12.79
C GLU A 102 -2.61 -23.40 11.46
N LYS A 103 -2.97 -24.63 11.08
CA LYS A 103 -2.76 -25.09 9.71
C LYS A 103 -3.73 -24.36 8.79
N LEU A 104 -3.23 -23.34 8.12
CA LEU A 104 -3.92 -22.67 7.03
C LEU A 104 -3.94 -23.57 5.79
N PRO A 105 -4.98 -23.47 4.94
CA PRO A 105 -4.91 -24.03 3.60
C PRO A 105 -3.84 -23.31 2.77
N ASP A 106 -3.30 -23.97 1.75
CA ASP A 106 -2.29 -23.39 0.84
C ASP A 106 -2.75 -22.08 0.19
N ARG A 107 -4.07 -21.90 0.07
CA ARG A 107 -4.71 -20.66 -0.38
C ARG A 107 -5.89 -20.33 0.52
N ILE A 108 -5.70 -19.40 1.45
CA ILE A 108 -6.76 -18.79 2.25
C ILE A 108 -7.26 -17.51 1.58
N SER A 109 -8.57 -17.25 1.61
CA SER A 109 -9.11 -15.96 1.17
C SER A 109 -8.92 -14.90 2.23
N PHE A 110 -8.72 -13.65 1.84
CA PHE A 110 -8.55 -12.57 2.81
C PHE A 110 -9.75 -12.43 3.76
N GLN A 111 -10.97 -12.62 3.25
CA GLN A 111 -12.19 -12.60 4.07
C GLN A 111 -12.16 -13.65 5.18
N GLU A 112 -11.67 -14.86 4.87
CA GLU A 112 -11.52 -15.93 5.86
C GLU A 112 -10.41 -15.60 6.86
N THR A 113 -9.28 -15.05 6.39
CA THR A 113 -8.20 -14.54 7.27
C THR A 113 -8.75 -13.52 8.27
N LEU A 114 -9.51 -12.52 7.81
CA LEU A 114 -10.13 -11.50 8.69
C LEU A 114 -11.07 -12.13 9.72
N ARG A 115 -11.94 -13.04 9.29
CA ARG A 115 -12.87 -13.75 10.19
C ARG A 115 -12.12 -14.46 11.31
N ARG A 116 -11.01 -15.14 10.98
CA ARG A 116 -10.18 -15.86 11.96
C ARG A 116 -9.42 -14.91 12.88
N CYS A 117 -8.84 -13.83 12.35
CA CYS A 117 -8.16 -12.82 13.16
C CYS A 117 -9.10 -12.16 14.18
N VAL A 118 -10.34 -11.82 13.79
CA VAL A 118 -11.36 -11.31 14.72
C VAL A 118 -11.70 -12.36 15.78
N SER A 119 -11.95 -13.62 15.37
CA SER A 119 -12.31 -14.69 16.33
C SER A 119 -11.22 -14.96 17.38
N ARG A 120 -9.97 -14.61 17.07
CA ARG A 120 -8.80 -14.77 17.93
C ARG A 120 -8.38 -13.47 18.62
N ASN A 121 -9.14 -12.39 18.49
CA ASN A 121 -8.82 -11.06 19.02
C ASN A 121 -7.46 -10.52 18.56
N VAL A 122 -7.00 -10.91 17.37
CA VAL A 122 -5.78 -10.34 16.74
C VAL A 122 -6.05 -8.91 16.27
N ILE A 123 -7.26 -8.69 15.75
CA ILE A 123 -7.76 -7.39 15.30
C ILE A 123 -9.18 -7.19 15.83
N THR A 124 -9.62 -5.93 15.94
CA THR A 124 -11.00 -5.62 16.31
C THR A 124 -11.97 -5.82 15.13
N GLN A 125 -13.28 -5.83 15.39
CA GLN A 125 -14.26 -5.82 14.31
C GLN A 125 -14.14 -4.56 13.43
N ASN A 126 -13.86 -3.41 14.04
CA ASN A 126 -13.65 -2.15 13.31
C ASN A 126 -12.43 -2.24 12.37
N ASP A 127 -11.34 -2.86 12.82
CA ASP A 127 -10.17 -3.12 11.96
C ASP A 127 -10.53 -4.05 10.80
N SER A 128 -11.30 -5.10 11.05
CA SER A 128 -11.80 -5.98 9.99
C SER A 128 -12.66 -5.23 8.99
N ASP A 129 -13.52 -4.31 9.43
CA ASP A 129 -14.42 -3.55 8.55
C ASP A 129 -13.62 -2.57 7.68
N ASP A 130 -12.63 -1.88 8.26
CA ASP A 130 -11.74 -1.02 7.49
C ASP A 130 -10.84 -1.83 6.52
N LEU A 131 -10.39 -3.02 6.89
CA LEU A 131 -9.63 -3.91 5.99
C LEU A 131 -10.51 -4.45 4.86
N ARG A 132 -11.81 -4.69 5.09
CA ARG A 132 -12.77 -4.99 4.01
C ARG A 132 -12.95 -3.79 3.10
N ARG A 133 -13.04 -2.58 3.65
CA ARG A 133 -13.06 -1.36 2.84
C ARG A 133 -11.79 -1.23 1.99
N LEU A 134 -10.62 -1.56 2.51
CA LEU A 134 -9.37 -1.57 1.72
C LEU A 134 -9.44 -2.56 0.55
N MET A 135 -9.95 -3.76 0.79
CA MET A 135 -10.20 -4.76 -0.24
C MET A 135 -11.19 -4.24 -1.31
N ASP A 136 -12.25 -3.57 -0.90
CA ASP A 136 -13.25 -2.99 -1.82
C ASP A 136 -12.67 -1.85 -2.68
N LEU A 137 -11.72 -1.07 -2.14
CA LEU A 137 -10.97 -0.07 -2.91
C LEU A 137 -10.00 -0.71 -3.90
N ARG A 138 -9.34 -1.81 -3.51
CA ARG A 138 -8.41 -2.54 -4.37
C ARG A 138 -9.11 -3.25 -5.53
N ASN A 139 -10.32 -3.76 -5.30
CA ASN A 139 -11.07 -4.57 -6.28
C ASN A 139 -11.19 -3.90 -7.67
N PRO A 140 -11.70 -2.66 -7.81
CA PRO A 140 -11.81 -2.00 -9.11
C PRO A 140 -10.44 -1.63 -9.73
N LEU A 141 -9.37 -1.61 -8.94
CA LEU A 141 -8.01 -1.34 -9.44
C LEU A 141 -7.34 -2.58 -10.03
N SER A 142 -7.70 -3.77 -9.54
CA SER A 142 -7.11 -5.04 -10.00
C SER A 142 -8.02 -5.86 -10.91
N HIS A 143 -9.32 -5.59 -10.88
CA HIS A 143 -10.31 -6.32 -11.63
C HIS A 143 -11.19 -5.33 -12.39
N TYR A 144 -11.43 -5.63 -13.66
CA TYR A 144 -12.31 -4.82 -14.50
C TYR A 144 -13.69 -4.65 -13.84
N ARG A 145 -14.18 -3.41 -13.89
CA ARG A 145 -15.54 -3.01 -13.51
C ARG A 145 -16.13 -2.16 -14.62
N SER A 146 -17.38 -2.42 -15.00
CA SER A 146 -18.09 -1.58 -15.96
C SER A 146 -18.30 -0.18 -15.38
N ILE A 147 -18.59 0.79 -16.25
CA ILE A 147 -18.85 2.18 -15.82
C ILE A 147 -20.14 2.33 -15.01
N ASP A 148 -21.02 1.34 -15.05
CA ASP A 148 -22.24 1.30 -14.23
C ASP A 148 -21.96 0.90 -12.78
N ASP A 149 -20.81 0.30 -12.50
CA ASP A 149 -20.39 -0.07 -11.16
C ASP A 149 -20.03 1.20 -10.35
N PRO A 150 -20.63 1.43 -9.17
CA PRO A 150 -20.35 2.61 -8.35
C PRO A 150 -18.90 2.69 -7.84
N SER A 151 -18.17 1.57 -7.78
CA SER A 151 -16.76 1.50 -7.38
C SER A 151 -15.79 1.85 -8.52
N ASN A 152 -16.26 1.87 -9.78
CA ASN A 152 -15.44 2.24 -10.93
C ASN A 152 -14.92 3.69 -10.77
N LEU A 153 -13.64 3.91 -11.06
CA LEU A 153 -12.99 5.21 -10.87
C LEU A 153 -13.65 6.32 -11.72
N SER A 154 -13.90 6.07 -13.01
CA SER A 154 -14.59 7.02 -13.88
C SER A 154 -16.00 7.30 -13.41
N ARG A 155 -16.72 6.28 -12.91
CA ARG A 155 -18.04 6.46 -12.31
C ARG A 155 -18.00 7.35 -11.07
N ARG A 156 -17.00 7.18 -10.20
CA ARG A 156 -16.78 8.04 -9.02
C ARG A 156 -16.48 9.48 -9.40
N VAL A 157 -15.65 9.70 -10.43
CA VAL A 157 -15.37 11.04 -10.97
C VAL A 157 -16.66 11.72 -11.41
N LEU A 158 -17.48 11.03 -12.21
CA LEU A 158 -18.77 11.57 -12.69
C LEU A 158 -19.73 11.88 -11.54
N ASN A 159 -19.80 11.01 -10.53
CA ASN A 159 -20.74 11.18 -9.40
C ASN A 159 -20.35 12.32 -8.46
N THR A 160 -19.04 12.57 -8.28
CA THR A 160 -18.53 13.53 -7.28
C THR A 160 -17.99 14.81 -7.88
N MET A 161 -17.86 14.88 -9.21
CA MET A 161 -17.24 15.98 -9.95
C MET A 161 -15.83 16.32 -9.43
N SER A 162 -15.13 15.32 -8.88
CA SER A 162 -13.77 15.42 -8.38
C SER A 162 -12.81 14.67 -9.30
N PRO A 163 -11.60 15.19 -9.58
CA PRO A 163 -10.60 14.51 -10.40
C PRO A 163 -10.29 13.08 -9.92
N ALA A 164 -9.88 12.22 -10.86
CA ALA A 164 -9.50 10.84 -10.56
C ALA A 164 -8.35 10.77 -9.55
N ASP A 165 -7.39 11.68 -9.66
CA ASP A 165 -6.23 11.75 -8.78
C ASP A 165 -6.62 12.05 -7.33
N ASP A 166 -7.63 12.90 -7.09
CA ASP A 166 -8.14 13.18 -5.75
C ASP A 166 -8.77 11.93 -5.11
N HIS A 167 -9.48 11.12 -5.90
CA HIS A 167 -10.04 9.84 -5.45
C HIS A 167 -8.92 8.86 -5.08
N LEU A 168 -7.96 8.68 -5.99
CA LEU A 168 -6.83 7.79 -5.77
C LEU A 168 -5.98 8.23 -4.58
N GLN A 169 -5.75 9.53 -4.41
CA GLN A 169 -5.03 10.07 -3.27
C GLN A 169 -5.75 9.76 -1.95
N LYS A 170 -7.07 9.98 -1.88
CA LYS A 170 -7.87 9.67 -0.68
C LYS A 170 -7.84 8.17 -0.36
N ASP A 171 -7.96 7.33 -1.38
CA ASP A 171 -7.90 5.88 -1.24
C ASP A 171 -6.52 5.42 -0.74
N ALA A 172 -5.45 5.98 -1.30
CA ALA A 172 -4.07 5.68 -0.89
C ALA A 172 -3.74 6.21 0.52
N SER A 173 -4.23 7.40 0.88
CA SER A 173 -4.13 7.93 2.24
C SER A 173 -4.84 7.04 3.25
N PHE A 174 -6.02 6.53 2.92
CA PHE A 174 -6.71 5.53 3.75
C PHE A 174 -5.89 4.24 3.85
N ALA A 175 -5.42 3.71 2.72
CA ALA A 175 -4.66 2.46 2.66
C ALA A 175 -3.36 2.51 3.50
N ILE A 176 -2.57 3.58 3.36
CA ILE A 176 -1.32 3.72 4.12
C ILE A 176 -1.59 3.94 5.61
N SER A 177 -2.66 4.64 5.97
CA SER A 177 -3.08 4.81 7.38
C SER A 177 -3.49 3.45 7.98
N MET A 178 -4.19 2.62 7.21
CA MET A 178 -4.56 1.27 7.62
C MET A 178 -3.35 0.36 7.79
N ALA A 179 -2.38 0.41 6.88
CA ALA A 179 -1.13 -0.33 6.99
C ALA A 179 -0.35 0.07 8.26
N VAL A 180 -0.21 1.37 8.52
CA VAL A 180 0.45 1.87 9.74
C VAL A 180 -0.31 1.41 11.00
N ARG A 181 -1.64 1.51 11.01
CA ARG A 181 -2.46 1.10 12.16
C ARG A 181 -2.33 -0.40 12.42
N LEU A 182 -2.31 -1.22 11.37
CA LEU A 182 -2.07 -2.65 11.46
C LEU A 182 -0.70 -2.94 12.07
N LEU A 183 0.35 -2.28 11.59
CA LEU A 183 1.71 -2.40 12.12
C LEU A 183 1.82 -1.92 13.58
N ALA A 184 1.00 -0.97 13.99
CA ALA A 184 0.96 -0.46 15.36
C ALA A 184 0.22 -1.37 16.35
N LEU A 185 -0.44 -2.44 15.90
CA LEU A 185 -1.19 -3.31 16.81
C LEU A 185 -0.26 -4.00 17.82
N PRO A 186 -0.66 -4.13 19.10
CA PRO A 186 0.18 -4.72 20.15
C PRO A 186 0.72 -6.11 19.80
N VAL A 187 -0.07 -6.93 19.12
CA VAL A 187 0.29 -8.28 18.67
C VAL A 187 1.51 -8.33 17.74
N PHE A 188 1.91 -7.19 17.15
CA PHE A 188 3.07 -7.07 16.28
C PHE A 188 4.19 -6.21 16.89
N ARG A 189 4.03 -5.66 18.09
CA ARG A 189 5.06 -4.82 18.72
C ARG A 189 6.17 -5.69 19.32
N LEU A 190 7.42 -5.27 19.16
CA LEU A 190 8.58 -5.91 19.80
C LEU A 190 8.93 -5.15 21.08
N GLY A 191 8.55 -5.73 22.22
CA GLY A 191 8.81 -5.15 23.54
C GLY A 191 7.66 -4.27 24.00
N ASP A 192 6.89 -4.82 24.93
CA ASP A 192 6.08 -4.12 25.92
C ASP A 192 6.76 -4.29 27.29
#